data_AF-A0A2T0TH16-F1
#
_entry.id   AF-A0A2T0TH16-F1
#
_cell.length_a   1.000
_cell.length_b   1.000
_cell.length_c   1.000
_cell.angle_alpha   90.00
_cell.angle_beta   90.00
_cell.angle_gamma   90.00
#
_symmetry.space_group_name_H-M   'P 1'
#
loop_
_entity.id
_entity.type
_entity.pdbx_description
1 polymer ?
#
loop_
_entity_poly.entity_id
_entity_poly.type
_entity_poly.pdbx_seq_one_letter_code
_entity_poly.pdbx_strand_id
1 'polypeptide(L)'
;MEHSSGSAVVVGSKDELGGLLRRVTAVARGVSDDLRKPVDDEAARRLTAELDELAAAVRDLPRRRPWTGVVRAVGETADEVLAAVRDLLDPAEDPAGDVDRLAPRIAELEAAQALLDADPTSDLAALTGFTALASRMTGSTDPLVWDDRGWAAVEAAVGEPMPRLTGIGVQLLALGLPARVVFDEVSFDEAVRTAYTAFRSSPERLGALLADPNVRADLAEAHDHLMSGKVITAALRAVSAPDDPALPDLARGLADSLGRRLATVLEAVRSDTAYGTLRAEDTAAADTEGSADTVDQLIAAVEAVHAGYTGLIAAVAQDRADLSDPRGLDLLGLDVEATTEVGLRLWGWRVDSAAVDGAVLTVEAALPRDAKVVTAIGVVAPYLPAEVSTVVLTLTGHDDRRHRLAGPLGPWSAYSTPDSDKTVALVDVLGSLELDGAPAMPRTVHRRLVATWTAAEMKQDPPLAVPRLRRLRESARLVGDAELASAVTGVITVVRNGLQKVMLDPKSAKDLPKLVAWARTPAPDPAAFADTLDALATLQQTPATAPDPAPSTPDSSTSDSSAPDSSAPGATASDQT
;
A
#
# COMPACT_ATOMS: atom_id res chain seq x y z
N MET A 1 -7.42 -60.31 28.51
CA MET A 1 -8.15 -59.04 28.37
C MET A 1 -7.10 -57.96 28.25
N GLU A 2 -6.63 -57.74 27.03
CA GLU A 2 -5.72 -56.64 26.69
C GLU A 2 -6.60 -55.45 26.33
N HIS A 3 -6.52 -54.39 27.12
CA HIS A 3 -7.09 -53.10 26.73
C HIS A 3 -6.22 -52.55 25.62
N SER A 4 -6.70 -52.71 24.39
CA SER A 4 -6.28 -51.93 23.23
C SER A 4 -6.52 -50.46 23.55
N SER A 5 -5.48 -49.77 24.00
CA SER A 5 -5.38 -48.32 24.05
C SER A 5 -5.54 -47.80 22.62
N GLY A 6 -6.78 -47.53 22.23
CA GLY A 6 -7.07 -46.80 21.00
C GLY A 6 -6.44 -45.42 21.13
N SER A 7 -5.27 -45.25 20.53
CA SER A 7 -4.73 -43.95 20.18
C SER A 7 -5.83 -43.25 19.39
N ALA A 8 -6.49 -42.27 20.00
CA ALA A 8 -7.32 -41.34 19.27
C ALA A 8 -6.39 -40.71 18.22
N VAL A 9 -6.55 -41.12 16.97
CA VAL A 9 -5.94 -40.41 15.85
C VAL A 9 -6.53 -39.01 15.95
N VAL A 10 -5.71 -38.05 16.40
CA VAL A 10 -6.05 -36.63 16.34
C VAL A 10 -6.02 -36.29 14.85
N VAL A 11 -7.14 -36.57 14.18
CA VAL A 11 -7.44 -36.07 12.84
C VAL A 11 -7.70 -34.57 13.01
N GLY A 12 -6.87 -33.74 12.41
CA GLY A 12 -6.80 -32.29 12.63
C GLY A 12 -5.43 -31.66 12.36
N SER A 13 -4.57 -32.31 11.57
CA SER A 13 -3.24 -31.78 11.24
C SER A 13 -3.29 -30.77 10.10
N LYS A 14 -2.35 -29.81 10.07
CA LYS A 14 -2.13 -28.88 8.95
C LYS A 14 -2.05 -29.61 7.59
N ASP A 15 -1.45 -30.79 7.57
CA ASP A 15 -1.27 -31.59 6.36
C ASP A 15 -2.59 -32.15 5.82
N GLU A 16 -3.50 -32.55 6.69
CA GLU A 16 -4.85 -33.00 6.32
C GLU A 16 -5.68 -31.83 5.79
N LEU A 17 -5.66 -30.69 6.48
CA LEU A 17 -6.35 -29.47 6.02
C LEU A 17 -5.78 -29.00 4.68
N GLY A 18 -4.46 -28.92 4.53
CA GLY A 18 -3.82 -28.57 3.27
C GLY A 18 -4.08 -29.59 2.15
N GLY A 19 -4.15 -30.88 2.48
CA GLY A 19 -4.56 -31.92 1.54
C GLY A 19 -5.98 -31.73 1.02
N LEU A 20 -6.92 -31.44 1.94
CA LEU A 20 -8.31 -31.18 1.60
C LEU A 20 -8.46 -29.89 0.79
N LEU A 21 -7.76 -28.84 1.18
CA LEU A 21 -7.83 -27.52 0.54
C LEU A 21 -7.25 -27.57 -0.89
N ARG A 22 -6.15 -28.32 -1.11
CA ARG A 22 -5.66 -28.64 -2.46
C ARG A 22 -6.67 -29.40 -3.30
N ARG A 23 -7.38 -30.37 -2.73
CA ARG A 23 -8.43 -31.13 -3.45
C ARG A 23 -9.59 -30.22 -3.85
N VAL A 24 -10.15 -29.44 -2.90
CA VAL A 24 -11.24 -28.49 -3.19
C VAL A 24 -10.83 -27.49 -4.26
N THR A 25 -9.64 -26.90 -4.14
CA THR A 25 -9.12 -25.95 -5.12
C THR A 25 -8.95 -26.58 -6.51
N ALA A 26 -8.43 -27.81 -6.58
CA ALA A 26 -8.25 -28.52 -7.84
C ALA A 26 -9.59 -28.83 -8.52
N VAL A 27 -10.60 -29.26 -7.75
CA VAL A 27 -11.95 -29.52 -8.27
C VAL A 27 -12.61 -28.22 -8.74
N ALA A 28 -12.53 -27.15 -7.94
CA ALA A 28 -13.12 -25.86 -8.32
C ALA A 28 -12.49 -25.26 -9.59
N ARG A 29 -11.16 -25.39 -9.77
CA ARG A 29 -10.48 -25.03 -11.03
C ARG A 29 -10.93 -25.89 -12.20
N GLY A 30 -10.99 -27.22 -11.99
CA GLY A 30 -11.47 -28.15 -13.01
C GLY A 30 -12.87 -27.80 -13.48
N VAL A 31 -13.77 -27.50 -12.55
CA VAL A 31 -15.12 -26.98 -12.82
C VAL A 31 -15.02 -25.68 -13.63
N SER A 32 -14.30 -24.66 -13.17
CA SER A 32 -14.17 -23.37 -13.88
C SER A 32 -13.66 -23.52 -15.33
N ASP A 33 -12.70 -24.42 -15.56
CA ASP A 33 -12.14 -24.69 -16.89
C ASP A 33 -13.07 -25.51 -17.79
N ASP A 34 -13.78 -26.48 -17.22
CA ASP A 34 -14.73 -27.33 -17.95
C ASP A 34 -16.02 -26.60 -18.26
N LEU A 35 -16.43 -25.63 -17.44
CA LEU A 35 -17.59 -24.76 -17.68
C LEU A 35 -17.41 -23.81 -18.88
N ARG A 36 -16.18 -23.64 -19.35
CA ARG A 36 -15.91 -22.95 -20.63
C ARG A 36 -16.18 -23.87 -21.83
N LYS A 37 -16.58 -25.12 -21.60
CA LYS A 37 -16.86 -26.16 -22.60
C LYS A 37 -18.22 -26.83 -22.30
N PRO A 38 -18.82 -27.53 -23.27
CA PRO A 38 -19.98 -28.37 -23.00
C PRO A 38 -19.56 -29.54 -22.11
N VAL A 39 -20.12 -29.63 -20.90
CA VAL A 39 -19.91 -30.73 -19.96
C VAL A 39 -20.97 -31.81 -20.22
N ASP A 40 -20.58 -33.09 -20.28
CA ASP A 40 -21.54 -34.19 -20.39
C ASP A 40 -22.11 -34.60 -19.02
N ASP A 41 -23.28 -35.25 -19.02
CA ASP A 41 -24.00 -35.67 -17.80
C ASP A 41 -23.19 -36.62 -16.90
N GLU A 42 -22.17 -37.29 -17.44
CA GLU A 42 -21.32 -38.21 -16.67
C GLU A 42 -20.23 -37.45 -15.92
N ALA A 43 -19.55 -36.52 -16.59
CA ALA A 43 -18.58 -35.62 -15.99
C ALA A 43 -19.22 -34.78 -14.88
N ALA A 44 -20.41 -34.25 -15.12
CA ALA A 44 -21.12 -33.44 -14.14
C ALA A 44 -21.54 -34.25 -12.90
N ARG A 45 -22.06 -35.48 -13.08
CA ARG A 45 -22.37 -36.36 -11.94
C ARG A 45 -21.13 -36.74 -11.12
N ARG A 46 -19.99 -36.97 -11.78
CA ARG A 46 -18.72 -37.25 -11.10
C ARG A 46 -18.25 -36.05 -10.26
N LEU A 47 -18.31 -34.84 -10.83
CA LEU A 47 -17.93 -33.60 -10.15
C LEU A 47 -18.82 -33.33 -8.94
N THR A 48 -20.14 -33.50 -9.07
CA THR A 48 -21.08 -33.35 -7.95
C THR A 48 -20.78 -34.34 -6.82
N ALA A 49 -20.51 -35.60 -7.14
CA ALA A 49 -20.18 -36.60 -6.12
C ALA A 49 -18.87 -36.29 -5.38
N GLU A 50 -17.84 -35.84 -6.12
CA GLU A 50 -16.55 -35.46 -5.55
C GLU A 50 -16.66 -34.22 -4.66
N LEU A 51 -17.46 -33.24 -5.07
CA LEU A 51 -17.73 -32.04 -4.28
C LEU A 51 -18.59 -32.33 -3.03
N ASP A 52 -19.59 -33.21 -3.12
CA ASP A 52 -20.41 -33.62 -1.97
C ASP A 52 -19.54 -34.37 -0.94
N GLU A 53 -18.61 -35.22 -1.39
CA GLU A 53 -17.61 -35.88 -0.53
C GLU A 53 -16.71 -34.85 0.16
N LEU A 54 -16.19 -33.88 -0.60
CA LEU A 54 -15.34 -32.82 -0.07
C LEU A 54 -16.08 -31.93 0.93
N ALA A 55 -17.31 -31.51 0.62
CA ALA A 55 -18.12 -30.71 1.53
C ALA A 55 -18.50 -31.47 2.81
N ALA A 56 -18.70 -32.79 2.73
CA ALA A 56 -18.87 -33.63 3.92
C ALA A 56 -17.57 -33.69 4.74
N ALA A 57 -16.44 -33.93 4.09
CA ALA A 57 -15.13 -33.96 4.75
C ALA A 57 -14.79 -32.62 5.45
N VAL A 58 -15.11 -31.48 4.82
CA VAL A 58 -14.93 -30.15 5.42
C VAL A 58 -15.85 -29.92 6.61
N ARG A 59 -17.12 -30.37 6.53
CA ARG A 59 -18.08 -30.24 7.64
C ARG A 59 -17.68 -31.07 8.86
N ASP A 60 -17.04 -32.21 8.63
CA ASP A 60 -16.55 -33.10 9.69
C ASP A 60 -15.20 -32.66 10.27
N LEU A 61 -14.52 -31.66 9.66
CA LEU A 61 -13.30 -31.12 10.23
C LEU A 61 -13.61 -30.43 11.58
N PRO A 62 -12.84 -30.74 12.64
CA PRO A 62 -13.00 -30.06 13.91
C PRO A 62 -12.72 -28.56 13.74
N ARG A 63 -13.72 -27.73 14.05
CA ARG A 63 -13.61 -26.26 14.10
C ARG A 63 -12.84 -25.85 15.35
N ARG A 64 -11.53 -26.10 15.34
CA ARG A 64 -10.61 -25.65 16.37
C ARG A 64 -9.84 -24.45 15.85
N ARG A 65 -9.60 -23.49 16.73
CA ARG A 65 -8.62 -22.44 16.46
C ARG A 65 -7.27 -23.09 16.16
N PRO A 66 -6.48 -22.54 15.24
CA PRO A 66 -6.72 -21.34 14.43
C PRO A 66 -7.52 -21.57 13.13
N TRP A 67 -7.92 -22.82 12.86
CA TRP A 67 -8.44 -23.21 11.55
C TRP A 67 -9.91 -22.90 11.32
N THR A 68 -10.60 -22.34 12.31
CA THR A 68 -12.03 -22.03 12.21
C THR A 68 -12.34 -21.16 10.98
N GLY A 69 -11.53 -20.13 10.72
CA GLY A 69 -11.68 -19.26 9.56
C GLY A 69 -11.44 -19.98 8.24
N VAL A 70 -10.34 -20.75 8.14
CA VAL A 70 -10.00 -21.54 6.94
C VAL A 70 -11.03 -22.63 6.67
N VAL A 71 -11.42 -23.41 7.68
CA VAL A 71 -12.43 -24.47 7.56
C VAL A 71 -13.79 -23.89 7.17
N ARG A 72 -14.17 -22.74 7.73
CA ARG A 72 -15.38 -22.01 7.32
C ARG A 72 -15.30 -21.58 5.86
N ALA A 73 -14.22 -20.90 5.44
CA ALA A 73 -14.04 -20.43 4.07
C ALA A 73 -14.00 -21.58 3.05
N VAL A 74 -13.33 -22.68 3.39
CA VAL A 74 -13.32 -23.90 2.56
C VAL A 74 -14.72 -24.51 2.47
N GLY A 75 -15.48 -24.51 3.56
CA GLY A 75 -16.85 -25.02 3.59
C GLY A 75 -17.80 -24.17 2.76
N GLU A 76 -17.78 -22.86 2.96
CA GLU A 76 -18.56 -21.88 2.19
C GLU A 76 -18.22 -21.96 0.70
N THR A 77 -16.93 -22.05 0.35
CA THR A 77 -16.52 -22.19 -1.05
C THR A 77 -16.96 -23.54 -1.63
N ALA A 78 -16.84 -24.63 -0.88
CA ALA A 78 -17.31 -25.94 -1.34
C ALA A 78 -18.82 -25.93 -1.58
N ASP A 79 -19.60 -25.29 -0.70
CA ASP A 79 -21.05 -25.13 -0.85
C ASP A 79 -21.42 -24.23 -2.04
N GLU A 80 -20.68 -23.14 -2.28
CA GLU A 80 -20.87 -22.25 -3.43
C GLU A 80 -20.49 -22.92 -4.76
N VAL A 81 -19.39 -23.69 -4.80
CA VAL A 81 -19.00 -24.49 -5.98
C VAL A 81 -20.04 -25.57 -6.24
N LEU A 82 -20.55 -26.23 -5.19
CA LEU A 82 -21.65 -27.20 -5.31
C LEU A 82 -22.92 -26.57 -5.86
N ALA A 83 -23.29 -25.38 -5.39
CA ALA A 83 -24.45 -24.65 -5.89
C ALA A 83 -24.28 -24.32 -7.38
N ALA A 84 -23.14 -23.73 -7.76
CA ALA A 84 -22.85 -23.43 -9.17
C ALA A 84 -22.91 -24.67 -10.06
N VAL A 85 -22.29 -25.79 -9.66
CA VAL A 85 -22.34 -27.05 -10.43
C VAL A 85 -23.78 -27.57 -10.56
N ARG A 86 -24.63 -27.39 -9.55
CA ARG A 86 -26.05 -27.79 -9.61
C ARG A 86 -26.87 -26.89 -10.52
N ASP A 87 -26.65 -25.58 -10.48
CA ASP A 87 -27.32 -24.61 -11.34
C ASP A 87 -26.93 -24.84 -12.81
N LEU A 88 -25.67 -25.22 -13.04
CA LEU A 88 -25.15 -25.60 -14.37
C LEU A 88 -25.69 -26.91 -14.93
N LEU A 89 -26.11 -27.81 -14.04
CA LEU A 89 -26.84 -29.02 -14.41
C LEU A 89 -28.32 -28.73 -14.74
N ASP A 90 -28.80 -27.51 -14.46
CA ASP A 90 -30.11 -27.04 -14.90
C ASP A 90 -29.97 -26.39 -16.29
N PRO A 91 -30.57 -26.96 -17.35
CA PRO A 91 -30.43 -26.47 -18.73
C PRO A 91 -31.05 -25.09 -18.99
N ALA A 92 -31.58 -24.40 -17.97
CA ALA A 92 -32.27 -23.13 -18.07
C ALA A 92 -31.39 -21.88 -17.79
N GLU A 93 -30.18 -22.02 -17.25
CA GLU A 93 -29.38 -20.88 -16.78
C GLU A 93 -28.13 -20.57 -17.63
N ASP A 94 -27.63 -19.34 -17.53
CA ASP A 94 -26.47 -18.84 -18.28
C ASP A 94 -25.15 -19.22 -17.56
N PRO A 95 -24.38 -20.19 -18.08
CA PRO A 95 -23.20 -20.73 -17.42
C PRO A 95 -22.07 -19.70 -17.25
N ALA A 96 -22.07 -18.61 -18.03
CA ALA A 96 -21.02 -17.61 -17.97
C ALA A 96 -21.04 -16.79 -16.68
N GLY A 97 -22.23 -16.52 -16.12
CA GLY A 97 -22.39 -15.74 -14.89
C GLY A 97 -21.83 -16.44 -13.65
N ASP A 98 -21.86 -17.77 -13.62
CA ASP A 98 -21.42 -18.55 -12.45
C ASP A 98 -19.91 -18.80 -12.45
N VAL A 99 -19.27 -18.89 -13.62
CA VAL A 99 -17.81 -18.95 -13.72
C VAL A 99 -17.16 -17.69 -13.14
N ASP A 100 -17.72 -16.51 -13.44
CA ASP A 100 -17.22 -15.23 -12.92
C ASP A 100 -17.42 -15.11 -11.40
N ARG A 101 -18.45 -15.78 -10.83
CA ARG A 101 -18.68 -15.84 -9.37
C ARG A 101 -17.70 -16.77 -8.65
N LEU A 102 -17.26 -17.86 -9.29
CA LEU A 102 -16.34 -18.83 -8.69
C LEU A 102 -14.89 -18.36 -8.64
N ALA A 103 -14.46 -17.55 -9.61
CA ALA A 103 -13.09 -17.05 -9.70
C ALA A 103 -12.55 -16.39 -8.40
N PRO A 104 -13.26 -15.44 -7.75
CA PRO A 104 -12.79 -14.85 -6.50
C PRO A 104 -12.65 -15.88 -5.36
N ARG A 105 -13.54 -16.87 -5.28
CA ARG A 105 -13.49 -17.91 -4.24
C ARG A 105 -12.35 -18.90 -4.43
N ILE A 106 -12.09 -19.30 -5.67
CA ILE A 106 -10.92 -20.11 -6.01
C ILE A 106 -9.64 -19.36 -5.58
N ALA A 107 -9.57 -18.05 -5.82
CA ALA A 107 -8.44 -17.23 -5.39
C ALA A 107 -8.30 -17.15 -3.85
N GLU A 108 -9.41 -17.11 -3.11
CA GLU A 108 -9.40 -17.18 -1.63
C GLU A 108 -8.85 -18.52 -1.11
N LEU A 109 -9.27 -19.64 -1.70
CA LEU A 109 -8.72 -20.96 -1.37
C LEU A 109 -7.23 -21.03 -1.66
N GLU A 110 -6.79 -20.58 -2.82
CA GLU A 110 -5.36 -20.54 -3.18
C GLU A 110 -4.56 -19.67 -2.21
N ALA A 111 -5.15 -18.58 -1.70
CA ALA A 111 -4.53 -17.74 -0.71
C ALA A 111 -4.37 -18.44 0.64
N ALA A 112 -5.42 -19.12 1.11
CA ALA A 112 -5.36 -19.95 2.30
C ALA A 112 -4.31 -21.07 2.15
N GLN A 113 -4.24 -21.70 0.97
CA GLN A 113 -3.22 -22.70 0.65
C GLN A 113 -1.81 -22.12 0.70
N ALA A 114 -1.59 -20.95 0.11
CA ALA A 114 -0.28 -20.29 0.11
C ALA A 114 0.16 -19.90 1.53
N LEU A 115 -0.77 -19.49 2.39
CA LEU A 115 -0.48 -19.20 3.81
C LEU A 115 -0.19 -20.47 4.60
N LEU A 116 -0.90 -21.56 4.30
CA LEU A 116 -0.57 -22.89 4.82
C LEU A 116 0.83 -23.33 4.38
N ASP A 117 1.20 -23.13 3.13
CA ASP A 117 2.46 -23.60 2.57
C ASP A 117 3.65 -22.66 2.88
N ALA A 118 3.39 -21.45 3.37
CA ALA A 118 4.43 -20.48 3.71
C ALA A 118 5.34 -21.00 4.83
N ASP A 119 6.65 -20.79 4.65
CA ASP A 119 7.64 -21.02 5.70
C ASP A 119 7.53 -19.89 6.73
N PRO A 120 7.09 -20.17 7.96
CA PRO A 120 6.90 -19.14 8.98
C PRO A 120 8.22 -18.53 9.45
N THR A 121 9.38 -19.08 9.10
CA THR A 121 10.67 -18.58 9.61
C THR A 121 11.25 -17.38 8.84
N SER A 122 10.62 -16.96 7.75
CA SER A 122 11.10 -15.85 6.92
C SER A 122 10.18 -14.62 7.03
N ASP A 123 10.66 -13.56 7.69
CA ASP A 123 9.95 -12.26 7.79
C ASP A 123 9.64 -11.67 6.38
N LEU A 124 10.50 -11.93 5.40
CA LEU A 124 10.31 -11.54 4.01
C LEU A 124 9.19 -12.34 3.33
N ALA A 125 9.03 -13.62 3.68
CA ALA A 125 7.95 -14.47 3.20
C ALA A 125 6.60 -14.07 3.81
N ALA A 126 6.58 -13.63 5.07
CA ALA A 126 5.38 -13.10 5.71
C ALA A 126 4.89 -11.81 5.04
N LEU A 127 5.79 -10.86 4.75
CA LEU A 127 5.48 -9.63 4.01
C LEU A 127 5.06 -9.90 2.56
N THR A 128 5.75 -10.80 1.86
CA THR A 128 5.38 -11.20 0.48
C THR A 128 4.06 -11.96 0.45
N GLY A 129 3.79 -12.79 1.46
CA GLY A 129 2.52 -13.49 1.66
C GLY A 129 1.37 -12.52 1.93
N PHE A 130 1.62 -11.49 2.75
CA PHE A 130 0.67 -10.41 3.01
C PHE A 130 0.33 -9.63 1.74
N THR A 131 1.32 -9.14 0.99
CA THR A 131 1.07 -8.36 -0.23
C THR A 131 0.35 -9.18 -1.30
N ALA A 132 0.69 -10.46 -1.45
CA ALA A 132 -0.05 -11.37 -2.33
C ALA A 132 -1.50 -11.59 -1.86
N LEU A 133 -1.72 -11.77 -0.55
CA LEU A 133 -3.05 -11.91 0.04
C LEU A 133 -3.89 -10.64 -0.13
N ALA A 134 -3.33 -9.48 0.21
CA ALA A 134 -3.97 -8.17 0.05
C ALA A 134 -4.30 -7.92 -1.43
N SER A 135 -3.39 -8.25 -2.35
CA SER A 135 -3.65 -8.10 -3.79
C SER A 135 -4.85 -8.90 -4.24
N ARG A 136 -4.93 -10.16 -3.81
CA ARG A 136 -6.03 -11.07 -4.15
C ARG A 136 -7.34 -10.62 -3.55
N MET A 137 -7.38 -10.31 -2.26
CA MET A 137 -8.62 -9.93 -1.56
C MET A 137 -9.21 -8.62 -2.04
N THR A 138 -8.37 -7.72 -2.53
CA THR A 138 -8.80 -6.42 -3.05
C THR A 138 -9.03 -6.44 -4.55
N GLY A 139 -8.56 -7.48 -5.26
CA GLY A 139 -8.59 -7.58 -6.71
C GLY A 139 -7.66 -6.59 -7.41
N SER A 140 -6.66 -6.06 -6.70
CA SER A 140 -5.79 -4.99 -7.19
C SER A 140 -4.40 -5.16 -6.63
N THR A 141 -3.35 -4.85 -7.39
CA THR A 141 -1.99 -4.72 -6.85
C THR A 141 -1.67 -3.29 -6.41
N ASP A 142 -2.65 -2.38 -6.48
CA ASP A 142 -2.51 -0.98 -6.10
C ASP A 142 -2.76 -0.82 -4.58
N PRO A 143 -1.74 -0.45 -3.80
CA PRO A 143 -1.88 -0.21 -2.37
C PRO A 143 -2.88 0.89 -2.00
N LEU A 144 -3.19 1.83 -2.90
CA LEU A 144 -4.26 2.80 -2.64
C LEU A 144 -5.64 2.13 -2.63
N VAL A 145 -5.84 1.09 -3.45
CA VAL A 145 -7.04 0.26 -3.39
C VAL A 145 -7.04 -0.57 -2.12
N TRP A 146 -5.88 -1.05 -1.66
CA TRP A 146 -5.76 -1.74 -0.37
C TRP A 146 -6.10 -0.83 0.79
N ASP A 147 -5.65 0.42 0.72
CA ASP A 147 -5.93 1.45 1.69
C ASP A 147 -7.44 1.69 1.81
N ASP A 148 -8.10 1.95 0.68
CA ASP A 148 -9.55 2.13 0.63
C ASP A 148 -10.31 0.92 1.20
N ARG A 149 -9.83 -0.30 0.91
CA ARG A 149 -10.47 -1.55 1.36
C ARG A 149 -10.25 -1.82 2.85
N GLY A 150 -9.06 -1.59 3.36
CA GLY A 150 -8.77 -1.72 4.78
C GLY A 150 -9.54 -0.68 5.60
N TRP A 151 -9.64 0.55 5.08
CA TRP A 151 -10.45 1.59 5.69
C TRP A 151 -11.93 1.20 5.77
N ALA A 152 -12.50 0.76 4.65
CA ALA A 152 -13.89 0.30 4.59
C ALA A 152 -14.15 -0.90 5.52
N ALA A 153 -13.18 -1.80 5.68
CA ALA A 153 -13.30 -2.93 6.60
C ALA A 153 -13.39 -2.47 8.05
N VAL A 154 -12.59 -1.48 8.46
CA VAL A 154 -12.65 -0.95 9.83
C VAL A 154 -13.93 -0.14 10.05
N GLU A 155 -14.37 0.68 9.09
CA GLU A 155 -15.67 1.38 9.17
C GLU A 155 -16.82 0.38 9.38
N ALA A 156 -16.79 -0.76 8.70
CA ALA A 156 -17.75 -1.83 8.90
C ALA A 156 -17.65 -2.47 10.29
N ALA A 157 -16.45 -2.74 10.79
CA ALA A 157 -16.23 -3.32 12.11
C ALA A 157 -16.72 -2.39 13.23
N VAL A 158 -16.34 -1.11 13.19
CA VAL A 158 -16.74 -0.11 14.20
C VAL A 158 -18.20 0.32 14.05
N GLY A 159 -18.77 0.26 12.85
CA GLY A 159 -20.17 0.61 12.57
C GLY A 159 -20.42 2.11 12.38
N GLU A 160 -19.37 2.90 12.13
CA GLU A 160 -19.43 4.36 11.96
C GLU A 160 -18.53 4.80 10.80
N PRO A 161 -18.94 5.81 10.00
CA PRO A 161 -18.07 6.40 8.99
C PRO A 161 -16.95 7.21 9.67
N MET A 162 -15.75 7.12 9.12
CA MET A 162 -14.56 7.77 9.69
C MET A 162 -13.89 8.73 8.68
N PRO A 163 -13.23 9.80 9.14
CA PRO A 163 -12.39 10.63 8.28
C PRO A 163 -11.30 9.78 7.61
N ARG A 164 -11.28 9.71 6.27
CA ARG A 164 -10.29 8.89 5.55
C ARG A 164 -8.87 9.43 5.72
N LEU A 165 -7.94 8.51 5.98
CA LEU A 165 -6.53 8.79 6.19
C LEU A 165 -5.69 7.88 5.28
N THR A 166 -5.00 8.48 4.31
CA THR A 166 -4.40 7.77 3.17
C THR A 166 -3.13 7.02 3.55
N GLY A 167 -3.16 5.71 3.67
CA GLY A 167 -2.02 4.83 4.02
C GLY A 167 -2.28 4.01 5.29
N ILE A 168 -3.16 4.49 6.17
CA ILE A 168 -3.55 3.78 7.39
C ILE A 168 -4.44 2.59 7.06
N GLY A 169 -5.29 2.69 6.05
CA GLY A 169 -6.10 1.58 5.58
C GLY A 169 -5.25 0.36 5.21
N VAL A 170 -4.06 0.53 4.63
CA VAL A 170 -3.15 -0.62 4.35
C VAL A 170 -2.69 -1.27 5.65
N GLN A 171 -2.34 -0.48 6.66
CA GLN A 171 -1.97 -0.99 7.98
C GLN A 171 -3.16 -1.70 8.66
N LEU A 172 -4.35 -1.12 8.60
CA LEU A 172 -5.58 -1.73 9.13
C LEU A 172 -5.91 -3.03 8.39
N LEU A 173 -5.69 -3.07 7.08
CA LEU A 173 -5.79 -4.30 6.29
C LEU A 173 -4.76 -5.33 6.75
N ALA A 174 -3.52 -4.91 7.03
CA ALA A 174 -2.47 -5.78 7.60
C ALA A 174 -2.81 -6.34 8.97
N LEU A 175 -3.52 -5.58 9.81
CA LEU A 175 -3.97 -6.06 11.10
C LEU A 175 -5.20 -6.98 10.99
N GLY A 176 -6.11 -6.70 10.05
CA GLY A 176 -7.33 -7.47 9.83
C GLY A 176 -7.15 -8.74 8.99
N LEU A 177 -6.14 -8.82 8.13
CA LEU A 177 -5.88 -10.00 7.29
C LEU A 177 -5.52 -11.25 8.10
N PRO A 178 -4.59 -11.19 9.09
CA PRO A 178 -4.37 -12.29 10.01
C PRO A 178 -5.67 -12.69 10.73
N ALA A 179 -6.54 -11.74 11.07
CA ALA A 179 -7.81 -12.04 11.72
C ALA A 179 -8.76 -12.85 10.85
N ARG A 180 -8.85 -12.54 9.55
CA ARG A 180 -9.69 -13.30 8.62
C ARG A 180 -9.16 -14.71 8.34
N VAL A 181 -7.84 -14.88 8.36
CA VAL A 181 -7.19 -16.15 8.04
C VAL A 181 -7.07 -17.05 9.27
N VAL A 182 -6.70 -16.47 10.41
CA VAL A 182 -6.25 -17.20 11.61
C VAL A 182 -7.25 -17.05 12.77
N PHE A 183 -8.01 -15.97 12.82
CA PHE A 183 -8.97 -15.70 13.91
C PHE A 183 -10.42 -15.89 13.46
N ASP A 184 -11.33 -15.72 14.41
CA ASP A 184 -12.75 -15.62 14.10
C ASP A 184 -13.08 -14.15 13.78
N GLU A 185 -13.42 -13.87 12.53
CA GLU A 185 -13.65 -12.49 12.05
C GLU A 185 -14.73 -11.76 12.86
N VAL A 186 -15.78 -12.46 13.29
CA VAL A 186 -16.87 -11.87 14.08
C VAL A 186 -16.37 -11.47 15.47
N SER A 187 -15.64 -12.36 16.13
CA SER A 187 -15.03 -12.11 17.44
C SER A 187 -14.02 -10.96 17.36
N PHE A 188 -13.21 -10.91 16.31
CA PHE A 188 -12.27 -9.82 16.06
C PHE A 188 -12.99 -8.48 15.89
N ASP A 189 -14.02 -8.41 15.03
CA ASP A 189 -14.77 -7.18 14.81
C ASP A 189 -15.48 -6.68 16.08
N GLU A 190 -16.01 -7.60 16.90
CA GLU A 190 -16.61 -7.26 18.20
C GLU A 190 -15.56 -6.72 19.18
N ALA A 191 -14.36 -7.29 19.20
CA ALA A 191 -13.26 -6.81 20.01
C ALA A 191 -12.76 -5.43 19.55
N VAL A 192 -12.63 -5.20 18.24
CA VAL A 192 -12.28 -3.90 17.64
C VAL A 192 -13.31 -2.85 18.07
N ARG A 193 -14.60 -3.14 17.92
CA ARG A 193 -15.69 -2.24 18.28
C ARG A 193 -15.68 -1.90 19.77
N THR A 194 -15.40 -2.89 20.62
CA THR A 194 -15.33 -2.70 22.08
C THR A 194 -14.13 -1.81 22.46
N ALA A 195 -12.95 -2.06 21.89
CA ALA A 195 -11.77 -1.22 22.09
C ALA A 195 -12.02 0.22 21.61
N TYR A 196 -12.55 0.38 20.39
CA TYR A 196 -12.94 1.68 19.83
C TYR A 196 -13.89 2.44 20.77
N THR A 197 -14.97 1.79 21.23
CA THR A 197 -15.97 2.39 22.12
C THR A 197 -15.34 2.82 23.45
N ALA A 198 -14.44 2.00 24.00
CA ALA A 198 -13.72 2.32 25.23
C ALA A 198 -12.83 3.56 25.06
N PHE A 199 -12.04 3.63 23.99
CA PHE A 199 -11.17 4.79 23.71
C PHE A 199 -11.97 6.08 23.47
N ARG A 200 -13.08 5.98 22.73
CA ARG A 200 -13.97 7.11 22.41
C ARG A 200 -14.73 7.64 23.63
N SER A 201 -14.87 6.84 24.69
CA SER A 201 -15.62 7.24 25.87
C SER A 201 -15.00 8.42 26.64
N SER A 202 -13.71 8.71 26.43
CA SER A 202 -13.01 9.83 27.09
C SER A 202 -11.88 10.42 26.21
N PRO A 203 -12.21 11.22 25.17
CA PRO A 203 -11.23 11.72 24.20
C PRO A 203 -10.13 12.61 24.80
N GLU A 204 -10.50 13.50 25.74
CA GLU A 204 -9.53 14.38 26.42
C GLU A 204 -8.51 13.56 27.23
N ARG A 205 -8.97 12.49 27.88
CA ARG A 205 -8.13 11.58 28.65
C ARG A 205 -7.20 10.78 27.74
N LEU A 206 -7.72 10.26 26.64
CA LEU A 206 -6.93 9.59 25.62
C LEU A 206 -5.84 10.51 25.08
N GLY A 207 -6.18 11.76 24.73
CA GLY A 207 -5.22 12.76 24.28
C GLY A 207 -4.12 13.04 25.31
N ALA A 208 -4.48 13.15 26.60
CA ALA A 208 -3.51 13.33 27.68
C ALA A 208 -2.59 12.12 27.87
N LEU A 209 -3.12 10.89 27.73
CA LEU A 209 -2.35 9.66 27.83
C LEU A 209 -1.41 9.47 26.64
N LEU A 210 -1.84 9.76 25.41
CA LEU A 210 -0.99 9.71 24.23
C LEU A 210 0.13 10.77 24.26
N ALA A 211 0.00 11.81 25.09
CA ALA A 211 1.07 12.76 25.35
C ALA A 211 2.07 12.28 26.42
N ASP A 212 1.79 11.19 27.15
CA ASP A 212 2.72 10.61 28.14
C ASP A 212 3.87 9.89 27.43
N PRO A 213 5.15 10.25 27.70
CA PRO A 213 6.31 9.61 27.07
C PRO A 213 6.38 8.09 27.26
N ASN A 214 5.90 7.58 28.40
CA ASN A 214 5.91 6.15 28.68
C ASN A 214 4.88 5.41 27.84
N VAL A 215 3.69 6.00 27.66
CA VAL A 215 2.66 5.43 26.78
C VAL A 215 3.16 5.43 25.34
N ARG A 216 3.77 6.53 24.87
CA ARG A 216 4.34 6.59 23.51
C ARG A 216 5.42 5.55 23.27
N ALA A 217 6.35 5.36 24.21
CA ALA A 217 7.38 4.34 24.10
C ALA A 217 6.79 2.92 24.07
N ASP A 218 5.78 2.66 24.90
CA ASP A 218 5.13 1.35 24.97
C ASP A 218 4.27 1.07 23.72
N LEU A 219 3.65 2.09 23.12
CA LEU A 219 2.91 2.00 21.84
C LEU A 219 3.86 1.86 20.64
N ALA A 220 5.02 2.51 20.66
CA ALA A 220 6.05 2.36 19.64
C ALA A 220 6.56 0.91 19.59
N GLU A 221 6.94 0.36 20.74
CA GLU A 221 7.39 -1.03 20.84
C GLU A 221 6.28 -2.02 20.43
N ALA A 222 5.02 -1.69 20.75
CA ALA A 222 3.86 -2.45 20.36
C ALA A 222 3.65 -2.49 18.85
N HIS A 223 3.72 -1.31 18.22
CA HIS A 223 3.65 -1.15 16.78
C HIS A 223 4.78 -1.92 16.09
N ASP A 224 6.03 -1.74 16.53
CA ASP A 224 7.19 -2.44 15.98
C ASP A 224 7.01 -3.95 16.03
N HIS A 225 6.50 -4.49 17.14
CA HIS A 225 6.20 -5.91 17.23
C HIS A 225 5.12 -6.35 16.24
N LEU A 226 4.01 -5.62 16.16
CA LEU A 226 2.92 -5.91 15.21
C LEU A 226 3.38 -5.85 13.75
N MET A 227 4.18 -4.84 13.39
CA MET A 227 4.63 -4.59 12.02
C MET A 227 5.88 -5.36 11.63
N SER A 228 6.68 -5.85 12.59
CA SER A 228 7.89 -6.66 12.32
C SER A 228 7.59 -8.02 11.69
N GLY A 229 6.31 -8.35 11.46
CA GLY A 229 5.90 -9.67 10.99
C GLY A 229 6.01 -10.75 12.08
N LYS A 230 6.70 -10.52 13.20
CA LYS A 230 6.88 -11.52 14.27
C LYS A 230 5.57 -12.05 14.82
N VAL A 231 4.58 -11.19 15.02
CA VAL A 231 3.27 -11.62 15.55
C VAL A 231 2.47 -12.39 14.49
N ILE A 232 2.56 -11.95 13.22
CA ILE A 232 1.95 -12.66 12.08
C ILE A 232 2.62 -14.03 11.92
N THR A 233 3.94 -14.08 11.96
CA THR A 233 4.77 -15.28 11.98
C THR A 233 4.44 -16.17 13.18
N ALA A 234 4.26 -15.62 14.38
CA ALA A 234 3.86 -16.37 15.57
C ALA A 234 2.50 -17.04 15.38
N ALA A 235 1.53 -16.30 14.86
CA ALA A 235 0.21 -16.79 14.54
C ALA A 235 0.29 -17.89 13.47
N LEU A 236 0.99 -17.64 12.36
CA LEU A 236 1.24 -18.63 11.28
C LEU A 236 2.04 -19.85 11.76
N ARG A 237 2.91 -19.70 12.77
CA ARG A 237 3.67 -20.78 13.37
C ARG A 237 2.79 -21.62 14.29
N ALA A 238 1.96 -21.00 15.12
CA ALA A 238 0.97 -21.67 15.96
C ALA A 238 -0.01 -22.50 15.13
N VAL A 239 -0.40 -21.93 14.00
CA VAL A 239 -1.13 -22.55 12.91
C VAL A 239 -0.35 -23.74 12.36
N SER A 240 0.89 -23.55 11.91
CA SER A 240 1.62 -24.59 11.20
C SER A 240 2.22 -25.73 12.02
N ALA A 241 2.51 -25.49 13.30
CA ALA A 241 3.19 -26.40 14.19
C ALA A 241 2.64 -26.22 15.61
N PRO A 242 1.38 -26.64 15.88
CA PRO A 242 0.70 -26.38 17.15
C PRO A 242 1.38 -27.00 18.36
N ASP A 243 2.20 -28.04 18.15
CA ASP A 243 3.00 -28.71 19.18
C ASP A 243 4.39 -28.07 19.40
N ASP A 244 4.69 -26.93 18.77
CA ASP A 244 5.99 -26.28 18.89
C ASP A 244 6.21 -25.78 20.33
N PRO A 245 7.25 -26.26 21.03
CA PRO A 245 7.51 -25.91 22.43
C PRO A 245 7.86 -24.44 22.65
N ALA A 246 8.14 -23.66 21.60
CA ALA A 246 8.37 -22.22 21.68
C ALA A 246 7.07 -21.39 21.71
N LEU A 247 5.92 -21.97 21.31
CA LEU A 247 4.64 -21.25 21.28
C LEU A 247 4.16 -20.79 22.65
N PRO A 248 4.29 -21.58 23.74
CA PRO A 248 3.97 -21.10 25.09
C PRO A 248 4.73 -19.87 25.52
N ASP A 249 6.04 -19.83 25.28
CA ASP A 249 6.87 -18.71 25.70
C ASP A 249 6.63 -17.48 24.81
N LEU A 250 6.31 -17.70 23.53
CA LEU A 250 5.91 -16.65 22.60
C LEU A 250 4.53 -16.06 22.95
N ALA A 251 3.55 -16.93 23.28
CA ALA A 251 2.22 -16.54 23.74
C ALA A 251 2.29 -15.71 25.00
N ARG A 252 3.07 -16.19 25.97
CA ARG A 252 3.33 -15.47 27.20
C ARG A 252 4.01 -14.14 26.91
N GLY A 253 5.05 -14.11 26.07
CA GLY A 253 5.72 -12.88 25.67
C GLY A 253 4.77 -11.86 25.04
N LEU A 254 3.90 -12.29 24.11
CA LEU A 254 2.96 -11.41 23.41
C LEU A 254 1.81 -10.95 24.30
N ALA A 255 1.20 -11.85 25.07
CA ALA A 255 0.15 -11.51 26.02
C ALA A 255 0.68 -10.58 27.12
N ASP A 256 1.84 -10.91 27.70
CA ASP A 256 2.36 -10.22 28.88
C ASP A 256 3.03 -8.90 28.57
N SER A 257 3.69 -8.76 27.42
CA SER A 257 4.32 -7.49 27.06
C SER A 257 3.36 -6.59 26.28
N LEU A 258 2.77 -7.09 25.22
CA LEU A 258 2.08 -6.27 24.22
C LEU A 258 0.58 -6.14 24.52
N GLY A 259 -0.08 -7.27 24.78
CA GLY A 259 -1.50 -7.32 25.15
C GLY A 259 -1.78 -6.54 26.43
N ARG A 260 -0.96 -6.76 27.48
CA ARG A 260 -1.08 -6.01 28.72
C ARG A 260 -0.91 -4.52 28.49
N ARG A 261 0.12 -4.04 27.79
CA ARG A 261 0.30 -2.59 27.55
C ARG A 261 -0.92 -1.94 26.91
N LEU A 262 -1.51 -2.57 25.88
CA LEU A 262 -2.73 -2.05 25.25
C LEU A 262 -3.94 -2.09 26.20
N ALA A 263 -4.08 -3.15 26.99
CA ALA A 263 -5.11 -3.26 28.02
C ALA A 263 -4.93 -2.21 29.14
N THR A 264 -3.70 -1.95 29.59
CA THR A 264 -3.35 -0.92 30.57
C THR A 264 -3.70 0.47 30.03
N VAL A 265 -3.43 0.75 28.75
CA VAL A 265 -3.83 2.03 28.11
C VAL A 265 -5.36 2.14 28.05
N LEU A 266 -6.05 1.09 27.60
CA LEU A 266 -7.53 1.02 27.60
C LEU A 266 -8.11 1.28 28.99
N GLU A 267 -7.56 0.64 30.03
CA GLU A 267 -8.04 0.78 31.40
C GLU A 267 -7.68 2.15 31.98
N ALA A 268 -6.52 2.73 31.65
CA ALA A 268 -6.16 4.10 32.04
C ALA A 268 -7.12 5.14 31.44
N VAL A 269 -7.62 4.89 30.22
CA VAL A 269 -8.65 5.73 29.57
C VAL A 269 -9.99 5.58 30.30
N ARG A 270 -10.39 4.35 30.63
CA ARG A 270 -11.69 4.04 31.25
C ARG A 270 -11.80 4.44 32.72
N SER A 271 -10.75 4.24 33.50
CA SER A 271 -10.78 4.35 34.97
C SER A 271 -10.30 5.70 35.50
N ASP A 272 -9.81 6.60 34.63
CA ASP A 272 -9.11 7.85 34.97
C ASP A 272 -7.85 7.64 35.86
N THR A 273 -7.44 6.39 36.07
CA THR A 273 -6.22 6.06 36.82
C THR A 273 -4.98 6.44 36.03
N ALA A 274 -3.95 6.92 36.71
CA ALA A 274 -2.68 7.24 36.06
C ALA A 274 -2.05 5.97 35.46
N TYR A 275 -1.66 6.04 34.19
CA TYR A 275 -1.08 4.90 33.46
C TYR A 275 0.12 4.29 34.18
N GLY A 276 1.01 5.12 34.77
CA GLY A 276 2.17 4.64 35.51
C GLY A 276 1.82 3.76 36.72
N THR A 277 0.67 3.98 37.36
CA THR A 277 0.20 3.15 38.48
C THR A 277 -0.25 1.78 37.98
N LEU A 278 -1.13 1.75 36.97
CA LEU A 278 -1.62 0.51 36.37
C LEU A 278 -0.47 -0.32 35.77
N ARG A 279 0.48 0.35 35.09
CA ARG A 279 1.69 -0.30 34.53
C ARG A 279 2.53 -0.97 35.62
N ALA A 280 2.70 -0.34 36.78
CA ALA A 280 3.46 -0.91 37.89
C ALA A 280 2.74 -2.10 38.55
N GLU A 281 1.41 -2.02 38.68
CA GLU A 281 0.57 -3.11 39.20
C GLU A 281 0.57 -4.32 38.26
N ASP A 282 0.46 -4.09 36.95
CA ASP A 282 0.49 -5.16 35.93
C ASP A 282 1.85 -5.86 35.87
N THR A 283 2.94 -5.10 36.04
CA THR A 283 4.31 -5.66 36.11
C THR A 283 4.46 -6.58 37.32
N ALA A 284 3.83 -6.26 38.45
CA ALA A 284 3.88 -7.08 39.66
C ALA A 284 2.98 -8.33 39.58
N ALA A 285 1.88 -8.28 38.82
CA ALA A 285 0.96 -9.41 38.65
C ALA A 285 1.49 -10.49 37.70
N ALA A 286 2.37 -10.12 36.75
CA ALA A 286 2.95 -11.03 35.74
C ALA A 286 3.72 -12.22 36.32
N ASP A 287 4.20 -12.13 37.56
CA ASP A 287 5.04 -13.15 38.19
C ASP A 287 4.27 -14.39 38.71
N THR A 288 2.94 -14.45 38.58
CA THR A 288 2.12 -15.38 39.41
C THR A 288 1.19 -16.37 38.71
N GLU A 289 1.10 -16.43 37.38
CA GLU A 289 0.10 -17.31 36.72
C GLU A 289 0.68 -18.50 35.94
N GLY A 290 0.16 -19.69 36.27
CA GLY A 290 0.48 -20.98 35.66
C GLY A 290 -0.57 -21.45 34.65
N SER A 291 -0.10 -22.24 33.68
CA SER A 291 -0.72 -22.53 32.37
C SER A 291 -1.69 -23.72 32.31
N ALA A 292 -2.75 -23.59 31.50
CA ALA A 292 -3.37 -24.65 30.68
C ALA A 292 -4.03 -24.05 29.41
N ASP A 293 -3.95 -24.79 28.29
CA ASP A 293 -4.35 -24.52 26.89
C ASP A 293 -3.68 -23.33 26.15
N THR A 294 -2.53 -23.62 25.54
CA THR A 294 -1.55 -22.62 25.14
C THR A 294 -1.71 -22.05 23.73
N VAL A 295 -2.21 -22.86 22.78
CA VAL A 295 -2.42 -22.41 21.39
C VAL A 295 -3.62 -21.46 21.33
N ASP A 296 -4.73 -21.80 21.99
CA ASP A 296 -5.92 -20.94 22.05
C ASP A 296 -5.63 -19.63 22.79
N GLN A 297 -4.81 -19.65 23.85
CA GLN A 297 -4.35 -18.45 24.54
C GLN A 297 -3.45 -17.58 23.65
N LEU A 298 -2.53 -18.18 22.90
CA LEU A 298 -1.70 -17.43 21.95
C LEU A 298 -2.57 -16.73 20.91
N ILE A 299 -3.49 -17.47 20.30
CA ILE A 299 -4.40 -16.95 19.27
C ILE A 299 -5.29 -15.86 19.84
N ALA A 300 -5.90 -16.07 21.01
CA ALA A 300 -6.72 -15.07 21.68
C ALA A 300 -5.93 -13.82 22.09
N ALA A 301 -4.69 -13.98 22.56
CA ALA A 301 -3.82 -12.86 22.91
C ALA A 301 -3.44 -12.05 21.67
N VAL A 302 -3.06 -12.71 20.58
CA VAL A 302 -2.75 -12.03 19.32
C VAL A 302 -3.97 -11.32 18.74
N GLU A 303 -5.13 -11.98 18.76
CA GLU A 303 -6.42 -11.41 18.35
C GLU A 303 -6.76 -10.15 19.16
N ALA A 304 -6.66 -10.22 20.49
CA ALA A 304 -6.92 -9.09 21.39
C ALA A 304 -5.96 -7.92 21.16
N VAL A 305 -4.66 -8.19 20.96
CA VAL A 305 -3.66 -7.16 20.64
C VAL A 305 -4.03 -6.45 19.34
N HIS A 306 -4.28 -7.20 18.26
CA HIS A 306 -4.60 -6.61 16.96
C HIS A 306 -5.91 -5.83 17.01
N ALA A 307 -6.93 -6.37 17.68
CA ALA A 307 -8.22 -5.73 17.83
C ALA A 307 -8.12 -4.44 18.66
N GLY A 308 -7.39 -4.50 19.78
CA GLY A 308 -7.14 -3.35 20.64
C GLY A 308 -6.38 -2.23 19.92
N TYR A 309 -5.34 -2.57 19.17
CA TYR A 309 -4.56 -1.60 18.41
C TYR A 309 -5.36 -1.00 17.23
N THR A 310 -6.14 -1.83 16.53
CA THR A 310 -7.06 -1.37 15.47
C THR A 310 -8.12 -0.41 16.03
N GLY A 311 -8.73 -0.75 17.17
CA GLY A 311 -9.69 0.12 17.85
C GLY A 311 -9.08 1.44 18.32
N LEU A 312 -7.82 1.43 18.77
CA LEU A 312 -7.06 2.64 19.12
C LEU A 312 -6.89 3.56 17.91
N ILE A 313 -6.39 3.02 16.79
CA ILE A 313 -6.19 3.79 15.55
C ILE A 313 -7.52 4.40 15.07
N ALA A 314 -8.59 3.60 15.06
CA ALA A 314 -9.92 4.08 14.67
C ALA A 314 -10.44 5.21 15.57
N ALA A 315 -10.24 5.09 16.89
CA ALA A 315 -10.67 6.12 17.84
C ALA A 315 -9.89 7.43 17.65
N VAL A 316 -8.57 7.34 17.47
CA VAL A 316 -7.69 8.50 17.21
C VAL A 316 -8.07 9.19 15.89
N ALA A 317 -8.36 8.42 14.83
CA ALA A 317 -8.83 8.94 13.55
C ALA A 317 -10.14 9.73 13.67
N GLN A 318 -11.11 9.19 14.44
CA GLN A 318 -12.42 9.80 14.60
C GLN A 318 -12.38 11.10 15.40
N ASP A 319 -11.55 11.15 16.45
CA ASP A 319 -11.41 12.33 17.29
C ASP A 319 -10.62 13.48 16.65
N ARG A 320 -10.23 13.32 15.37
CA ARG A 320 -9.45 14.32 14.61
C ARG A 320 -8.17 14.73 15.34
N ALA A 321 -7.60 13.83 16.16
CA ALA A 321 -6.16 13.82 16.25
C ALA A 321 -5.71 13.57 14.81
N ASP A 322 -5.30 14.65 14.15
CA ASP A 322 -5.08 14.63 12.71
C ASP A 322 -3.99 13.61 12.44
N LEU A 323 -4.37 12.40 12.05
CA LEU A 323 -3.43 11.33 11.72
C LEU A 323 -2.77 11.57 10.36
N SER A 324 -3.29 12.54 9.60
CA SER A 324 -2.59 13.15 8.47
C SER A 324 -1.70 14.32 8.89
N ASP A 325 -1.80 14.79 10.15
CA ASP A 325 -0.73 15.53 10.80
C ASP A 325 0.32 14.48 11.20
N PRO A 326 1.58 14.67 10.82
CA PRO A 326 2.73 13.87 11.26
C PRO A 326 2.72 13.58 12.77
N ARG A 327 2.17 14.51 13.57
CA ARG A 327 1.96 14.36 15.00
C ARG A 327 1.02 13.20 15.38
N GLY A 328 0.12 12.77 14.51
CA GLY A 328 -0.79 11.66 14.79
C GLY A 328 -0.14 10.28 14.76
N LEU A 329 0.83 10.03 13.87
CA LEU A 329 1.63 8.80 13.92
C LEU A 329 2.64 8.85 15.08
N ASP A 330 3.15 10.03 15.37
CA ASP A 330 3.88 10.37 16.60
C ASP A 330 3.10 9.98 17.87
N LEU A 331 1.77 10.21 17.92
CA LEU A 331 0.90 9.78 19.04
C LEU A 331 0.84 8.25 19.17
N LEU A 332 1.02 7.53 18.05
CA LEU A 332 1.14 6.07 18.03
C LEU A 332 2.56 5.57 18.33
N GLY A 333 3.49 6.49 18.64
CA GLY A 333 4.87 6.19 19.02
C GLY A 333 5.84 6.13 17.83
N LEU A 334 5.40 6.44 16.61
CA LEU A 334 6.27 6.40 15.44
C LEU A 334 6.99 7.73 15.27
N ASP A 335 8.32 7.69 15.21
CA ASP A 335 9.07 8.83 14.69
C ASP A 335 8.99 8.86 13.15
N VAL A 336 9.60 9.89 12.56
CA VAL A 336 9.58 10.15 11.12
C VAL A 336 10.28 9.04 10.36
N GLU A 337 11.39 8.55 10.90
CA GLU A 337 12.21 7.47 10.37
C GLU A 337 11.43 6.16 10.30
N ALA A 338 10.82 5.74 11.43
CA ALA A 338 10.02 4.53 11.52
C ALA A 338 8.79 4.61 10.60
N THR A 339 8.10 5.76 10.58
CA THR A 339 6.97 6.02 9.67
C THR A 339 7.38 5.85 8.21
N THR A 340 8.53 6.42 7.83
CA THR A 340 9.07 6.33 6.48
C THR A 340 9.43 4.89 6.12
N GLU A 341 10.13 4.19 7.02
CA GLU A 341 10.57 2.81 6.83
C GLU A 341 9.38 1.86 6.63
N VAL A 342 8.39 1.94 7.51
CA VAL A 342 7.16 1.13 7.42
C VAL A 342 6.41 1.46 6.14
N GLY A 343 6.19 2.75 5.88
CA GLY A 343 5.48 3.21 4.69
C GLY A 343 6.10 2.66 3.41
N LEU A 344 7.42 2.76 3.24
CA LEU A 344 8.12 2.25 2.05
C LEU A 344 8.18 0.72 1.99
N ARG A 345 8.30 0.01 3.13
CA ARG A 345 8.26 -1.46 3.16
C ARG A 345 6.92 -2.02 2.73
N LEU A 346 5.81 -1.34 3.02
CA LEU A 346 4.48 -1.71 2.50
C LEU A 346 4.42 -1.68 0.96
N TRP A 347 5.27 -0.86 0.32
CA TRP A 347 5.45 -0.83 -1.14
C TRP A 347 6.46 -1.88 -1.65
N GLY A 348 6.86 -2.82 -0.80
CA GLY A 348 7.81 -3.88 -1.13
C GLY A 348 9.26 -3.41 -1.22
N TRP A 349 9.57 -2.19 -0.75
CA TRP A 349 10.95 -1.70 -0.76
C TRP A 349 11.73 -2.34 0.38
N ARG A 350 12.98 -2.71 0.11
CA ARG A 350 13.91 -3.08 1.18
C ARG A 350 14.61 -1.81 1.65
N VAL A 351 14.10 -1.21 2.72
CA VAL A 351 14.70 -0.03 3.35
C VAL A 351 15.89 -0.47 4.21
N ASP A 352 17.08 0.00 3.85
CA ASP A 352 18.35 -0.26 4.54
C ASP A 352 18.60 0.78 5.65
N SER A 353 18.18 2.04 5.43
CA SER A 353 18.19 3.09 6.45
C SER A 353 17.22 4.24 6.15
N ALA A 354 16.72 4.90 7.18
CA ALA A 354 16.02 6.19 7.11
C ALA A 354 16.54 7.09 8.23
N ALA A 355 16.78 8.37 7.94
CA ALA A 355 17.30 9.33 8.91
C ALA A 355 16.83 10.75 8.58
N VAL A 356 16.47 11.53 9.60
CA VAL A 356 16.19 12.96 9.48
C VAL A 356 17.38 13.78 9.96
N ASP A 357 17.90 14.65 9.09
CA ASP A 357 18.89 15.67 9.45
C ASP A 357 18.33 17.06 9.15
N GLY A 358 17.91 17.76 10.20
CA GLY A 358 17.25 19.06 10.10
C GLY A 358 15.95 18.98 9.29
N ALA A 359 15.96 19.57 8.10
CA ALA A 359 14.79 19.63 7.21
C ALA A 359 14.82 18.59 6.08
N VAL A 360 15.76 17.63 6.13
CA VAL A 360 16.03 16.67 5.06
C VAL A 360 15.84 15.25 5.58
N LEU A 361 14.90 14.52 4.99
CA LEU A 361 14.77 13.07 5.17
C LEU A 361 15.67 12.36 4.16
N THR A 362 16.59 11.54 4.66
CA THR A 362 17.46 10.68 3.84
C THR A 362 17.03 9.22 3.99
N VAL A 363 16.86 8.53 2.86
CA VAL A 363 16.52 7.09 2.86
C VAL A 363 17.44 6.34 1.92
N GLU A 364 17.92 5.18 2.35
CA GLU A 364 18.59 4.21 1.48
C GLU A 364 17.71 2.96 1.35
N ALA A 365 17.40 2.56 0.12
CA ALA A 365 16.52 1.42 -0.12
C ALA A 365 16.82 0.69 -1.43
N ALA A 366 16.46 -0.59 -1.52
CA ALA A 366 16.41 -1.36 -2.75
C ALA A 366 14.97 -1.53 -3.24
N LEU A 367 14.76 -1.36 -4.54
CA LEU A 367 13.44 -1.37 -5.17
C LEU A 367 13.07 -2.75 -5.73
N PRO A 368 11.79 -3.18 -5.62
CA PRO A 368 11.28 -4.29 -6.41
C PRO A 368 11.22 -3.93 -7.91
N ARG A 369 11.12 -4.94 -8.78
CA ARG A 369 11.19 -4.78 -10.26
C ARG A 369 10.09 -3.87 -10.83
N ASP A 370 8.95 -3.79 -10.16
CA ASP A 370 7.75 -3.04 -10.55
C ASP A 370 7.48 -1.84 -9.64
N ALA A 371 8.47 -1.40 -8.87
CA ALA A 371 8.34 -0.33 -7.89
C ALA A 371 7.75 0.96 -8.48
N LYS A 372 6.70 1.46 -7.83
CA LYS A 372 6.11 2.78 -8.09
C LYS A 372 6.74 3.82 -7.17
N VAL A 373 7.88 4.35 -7.60
CA VAL A 373 8.70 5.31 -6.85
C VAL A 373 7.89 6.51 -6.39
N VAL A 374 7.19 7.15 -7.33
CA VAL A 374 6.43 8.36 -7.04
C VAL A 374 5.27 8.04 -6.10
N THR A 375 4.49 7.00 -6.38
CA THR A 375 3.34 6.66 -5.54
C THR A 375 3.75 6.32 -4.11
N ALA A 376 4.84 5.57 -3.90
CA ALA A 376 5.33 5.22 -2.57
C ALA A 376 5.71 6.46 -1.75
N ILE A 377 6.45 7.41 -2.35
CA ILE A 377 6.81 8.67 -1.70
C ILE A 377 5.56 9.51 -1.44
N GLY A 378 4.61 9.54 -2.37
CA GLY A 378 3.33 10.21 -2.20
C GLY A 378 2.51 9.67 -1.04
N VAL A 379 2.63 8.39 -0.70
CA VAL A 379 1.99 7.83 0.50
C VAL A 379 2.71 8.27 1.77
N VAL A 380 4.04 8.31 1.78
CA VAL A 380 4.82 8.68 2.98
C VAL A 380 4.79 10.18 3.25
N ALA A 381 4.87 11.02 2.22
CA ALA A 381 5.08 12.46 2.35
C ALA A 381 4.05 13.21 3.23
N PRO A 382 2.74 12.87 3.23
CA PRO A 382 1.76 13.52 4.10
C PRO A 382 2.05 13.32 5.59
N TYR A 383 2.74 12.23 5.93
CA TYR A 383 3.07 11.87 7.30
C TYR A 383 4.39 12.46 7.79
N LEU A 384 5.11 13.20 6.94
CA LEU A 384 6.36 13.83 7.32
C LEU A 384 6.11 15.19 7.98
N PRO A 385 6.72 15.50 9.13
CA PRO A 385 6.57 16.78 9.83
C PRO A 385 6.85 17.95 8.90
N ALA A 386 6.14 19.08 9.09
CA ALA A 386 6.27 20.25 8.22
C ALA A 386 7.71 20.83 8.21
N GLU A 387 8.49 20.53 9.25
CA GLU A 387 9.92 20.81 9.37
C GLU A 387 10.75 20.05 8.31
N VAL A 388 10.34 18.83 7.95
CA VAL A 388 10.96 18.02 6.90
C VAL A 388 10.41 18.48 5.56
N SER A 389 11.18 19.31 4.87
CA SER A 389 10.77 19.98 3.64
C SER A 389 11.36 19.34 2.39
N THR A 390 12.35 18.46 2.54
CA THR A 390 13.10 17.84 1.44
C THR A 390 13.28 16.36 1.70
N VAL A 391 13.20 15.55 0.64
CA VAL A 391 13.51 14.13 0.67
C VAL A 391 14.70 13.84 -0.24
N VAL A 392 15.59 12.96 0.20
CA VAL A 392 16.75 12.44 -0.53
C VAL A 392 16.75 10.93 -0.42
N LEU A 393 16.46 10.25 -1.52
CA LEU A 393 16.42 8.81 -1.60
C LEU A 393 17.62 8.31 -2.39
N THR A 394 18.32 7.33 -1.85
CA THR A 394 19.33 6.59 -2.57
C THR A 394 18.80 5.20 -2.84
N LEU A 395 18.38 4.97 -4.08
CA LEU A 395 17.60 3.82 -4.52
C LEU A 395 18.49 2.87 -5.32
N THR A 396 18.51 1.60 -4.94
CA THR A 396 19.14 0.54 -5.73
C THR A 396 18.09 -0.13 -6.59
N GLY A 397 18.20 0.03 -7.91
CA GLY A 397 17.32 -0.58 -8.90
C GLY A 397 17.51 -2.08 -9.02
N HIS A 398 16.66 -2.72 -9.84
CA HIS A 398 16.70 -4.16 -10.11
C HIS A 398 17.93 -4.59 -10.93
N ASP A 399 18.62 -3.64 -11.55
CA ASP A 399 19.86 -3.79 -12.30
C ASP A 399 21.10 -3.52 -11.43
N ASP A 400 20.93 -3.46 -10.10
CA ASP A 400 21.91 -3.11 -9.09
C ASP A 400 22.51 -1.68 -9.26
N ARG A 401 21.92 -0.84 -10.11
CA ARG A 401 22.36 0.55 -10.26
C ARG A 401 21.79 1.39 -9.15
N ARG A 402 22.65 2.22 -8.58
CA ARG A 402 22.30 3.16 -7.52
C ARG A 402 21.94 4.50 -8.13
N HIS A 403 20.75 4.98 -7.81
CA HIS A 403 20.23 6.27 -8.24
C HIS A 403 19.94 7.15 -7.03
N ARG A 404 20.15 8.45 -7.18
CA ARG A 404 19.82 9.45 -6.16
C ARG A 404 18.62 10.26 -6.62
N LEU A 405 17.48 10.12 -5.94
CA LEU A 405 16.30 10.94 -6.16
C LEU A 405 16.18 11.98 -5.04
N ALA A 406 16.06 13.26 -5.35
CA ALA A 406 15.93 14.31 -4.35
C ALA A 406 14.90 15.35 -4.76
N GLY A 407 14.18 15.96 -3.80
CA GLY A 407 13.26 17.05 -4.12
C GLY A 407 12.46 17.55 -2.92
N PRO A 408 11.72 18.66 -3.10
CA PRO A 408 10.90 19.22 -2.04
C PRO A 408 9.68 18.35 -1.77
N LEU A 409 9.25 18.28 -0.50
CA LEU A 409 8.07 17.54 -0.04
C LEU A 409 6.74 18.30 -0.23
N GLY A 410 6.78 19.63 -0.31
CA GLY A 410 5.57 20.46 -0.45
C GLY A 410 4.63 20.05 -1.61
N PRO A 411 5.14 19.76 -2.82
CA PRO A 411 4.32 19.26 -3.93
C PRO A 411 3.62 17.92 -3.63
N TRP A 412 4.22 17.08 -2.79
CA TRP A 412 3.69 15.76 -2.47
C TRP A 412 2.48 15.83 -1.54
N SER A 413 2.48 16.71 -0.54
CA SER A 413 1.29 16.93 0.30
C SER A 413 0.08 17.34 -0.55
N ALA A 414 0.33 18.18 -1.56
CA ALA A 414 -0.68 18.59 -2.53
C ALA A 414 -1.05 17.49 -3.55
N TYR A 415 -0.23 16.45 -3.71
CA TYR A 415 -0.54 15.27 -4.51
C TYR A 415 -1.36 14.25 -3.72
N SER A 416 -1.16 14.15 -2.41
CA SER A 416 -1.83 13.13 -1.60
C SER A 416 -3.18 13.59 -1.05
N THR A 417 -3.44 14.89 -0.99
CA THR A 417 -4.75 15.44 -0.57
C THR A 417 -5.90 14.96 -1.47
N PRO A 418 -7.00 14.38 -0.94
CA PRO A 418 -8.09 13.79 -1.74
C PRO A 418 -8.73 14.74 -2.76
N ASP A 419 -8.98 16.00 -2.38
CA ASP A 419 -9.67 16.99 -3.24
C ASP A 419 -8.73 17.80 -4.13
N SER A 420 -7.44 17.45 -4.14
CA SER A 420 -6.47 18.16 -4.96
C SER A 420 -6.54 17.74 -6.42
N ASP A 421 -6.20 18.67 -7.32
CA ASP A 421 -5.87 18.33 -8.70
C ASP A 421 -4.59 17.48 -8.75
N LYS A 422 -4.77 16.15 -8.62
CA LYS A 422 -3.71 15.12 -8.61
C LYS A 422 -2.79 15.24 -9.81
N THR A 423 -3.34 15.61 -10.96
CA THR A 423 -2.63 15.72 -12.23
C THR A 423 -1.63 16.87 -12.19
N VAL A 424 -2.06 18.05 -11.74
CA VAL A 424 -1.16 19.20 -11.59
C VAL A 424 -0.15 18.95 -10.46
N ALA A 425 -0.57 18.35 -9.36
CA ALA A 425 0.32 18.01 -8.26
C ALA A 425 1.43 17.03 -8.67
N LEU A 426 1.10 16.02 -9.49
CA LEU A 426 2.07 15.09 -10.04
C LEU A 426 3.12 15.80 -10.92
N VAL A 427 2.70 16.79 -11.71
CA VAL A 427 3.64 17.61 -12.50
C VAL A 427 4.51 18.51 -11.63
N ASP A 428 3.98 19.05 -10.53
CA ASP A 428 4.77 19.80 -9.55
C ASP A 428 5.83 18.89 -8.89
N VAL A 429 5.43 17.67 -8.51
CA VAL A 429 6.32 16.63 -7.99
C VAL A 429 7.41 16.30 -9.01
N LEU A 430 7.06 15.80 -10.20
CA LEU A 430 8.01 15.37 -11.22
C LEU A 430 8.91 16.52 -11.71
N GLY A 431 8.38 17.74 -11.74
CA GLY A 431 9.12 18.93 -12.18
C GLY A 431 10.12 19.45 -11.16
N SER A 432 9.91 19.16 -9.87
CA SER A 432 10.78 19.59 -8.78
C SER A 432 11.74 18.49 -8.28
N LEU A 433 11.54 17.25 -8.70
CA LEU A 433 12.44 16.14 -8.42
C LEU A 433 13.71 16.23 -9.28
N GLU A 434 14.82 15.88 -8.66
CA GLU A 434 16.13 15.66 -9.27
C GLU A 434 16.47 14.18 -9.19
N LEU A 435 16.79 13.56 -10.32
CA LEU A 435 17.35 12.23 -10.41
C LEU A 435 18.82 12.34 -10.82
N ASP A 436 19.72 11.78 -10.00
CA ASP A 436 21.17 11.84 -10.17
C ASP A 436 21.73 13.26 -10.35
N GLY A 437 21.09 14.23 -9.69
CA GLY A 437 21.48 15.65 -9.73
C GLY A 437 21.01 16.42 -10.98
N ALA A 438 20.20 15.81 -11.85
CA ALA A 438 19.54 16.46 -12.96
C ALA A 438 18.02 16.43 -12.78
N PRO A 439 17.24 17.39 -13.33
CA PRO A 439 15.78 17.35 -13.24
C PRO A 439 15.22 16.02 -13.74
N ALA A 440 14.36 15.38 -12.94
CA ALA A 440 13.73 14.11 -13.28
C ALA A 440 12.80 14.26 -14.50
N MET A 441 12.08 15.38 -14.59
CA MET A 441 11.32 15.76 -15.78
C MET A 441 12.05 16.86 -16.57
N PRO A 442 12.38 16.63 -17.86
CA PRO A 442 12.95 17.67 -18.71
C PRO A 442 12.02 18.88 -18.84
N ARG A 443 12.61 20.08 -18.86
CA ARG A 443 11.88 21.34 -18.95
C ARG A 443 10.97 21.44 -20.18
N THR A 444 11.34 20.81 -21.30
CA THR A 444 10.52 20.74 -22.52
C THR A 444 9.24 19.95 -22.30
N VAL A 445 9.32 18.84 -21.55
CA VAL A 445 8.17 18.00 -21.18
C VAL A 445 7.25 18.77 -20.23
N HIS A 446 7.81 19.39 -19.19
CA HIS A 446 7.05 20.24 -18.25
C HIS A 446 6.30 21.36 -18.98
N ARG A 447 7.01 22.13 -19.84
CA ARG A 447 6.43 23.20 -20.67
C ARG A 447 5.25 22.72 -21.50
N ARG A 448 5.40 21.56 -22.15
CA ARG A 448 4.34 20.98 -22.99
C ARG A 448 3.11 20.62 -22.16
N LEU A 449 3.28 19.93 -21.03
CA LEU A 449 2.17 19.53 -20.16
C LEU A 449 1.40 20.74 -19.64
N VAL A 450 2.13 21.70 -19.05
CA VAL A 450 1.54 22.93 -18.51
C VAL A 450 0.85 23.74 -19.62
N ALA A 451 1.45 23.84 -20.81
CA ALA A 451 0.83 24.54 -21.93
C ALA A 451 -0.44 23.84 -22.45
N THR A 452 -0.43 22.51 -22.50
CA THR A 452 -1.59 21.70 -22.91
C THR A 452 -2.75 21.89 -21.94
N TRP A 453 -2.48 21.82 -20.64
CA TRP A 453 -3.51 22.04 -19.62
C TRP A 453 -3.96 23.50 -19.55
N THR A 454 -3.05 24.45 -19.70
CA THR A 454 -3.40 25.88 -19.83
C THR A 454 -4.42 26.09 -20.96
N ALA A 455 -4.19 25.47 -22.13
CA ALA A 455 -5.11 25.55 -23.26
C ALA A 455 -6.44 24.83 -23.02
N ALA A 456 -6.46 23.74 -22.25
CA ALA A 456 -7.68 23.06 -21.84
C ALA A 456 -8.51 23.92 -20.86
N GLU A 457 -7.86 24.50 -19.86
CA GLU A 457 -8.49 25.37 -18.85
C GLU A 457 -9.04 26.66 -19.44
N MET A 458 -8.41 27.21 -20.50
CA MET A 458 -8.96 28.35 -21.23
C MET A 458 -10.37 28.11 -21.83
N LYS A 459 -10.78 26.85 -21.99
CA LYS A 459 -12.11 26.50 -22.52
C LYS A 459 -13.17 26.36 -21.42
N GLN A 460 -12.75 26.33 -20.16
CA GLN A 460 -13.63 26.20 -19.00
C GLN A 460 -14.25 27.55 -18.62
N ASP A 461 -15.30 27.50 -17.82
CA ASP A 461 -15.90 28.71 -17.25
C ASP A 461 -14.86 29.48 -16.42
N PRO A 462 -14.67 30.78 -16.64
CA PRO A 462 -13.58 31.53 -16.02
C PRO A 462 -13.49 31.49 -14.48
N PRO A 463 -14.59 31.44 -13.69
CA PRO A 463 -14.50 31.27 -12.25
C PRO A 463 -13.81 29.96 -11.82
N LEU A 464 -13.92 28.91 -12.63
CA LEU A 464 -13.26 27.62 -12.42
C LEU A 464 -11.85 27.60 -13.03
N ALA A 465 -11.67 28.22 -14.19
CA ALA A 465 -10.39 28.25 -14.91
C ALA A 465 -9.30 29.05 -14.17
N VAL A 466 -9.63 30.22 -13.60
CA VAL A 466 -8.62 31.13 -13.02
C VAL A 466 -7.84 30.52 -11.85
N PRO A 467 -8.46 29.86 -10.85
CA PRO A 467 -7.73 29.15 -9.80
C PRO A 467 -6.75 28.10 -10.34
N ARG A 468 -7.18 27.30 -11.33
CA ARG A 468 -6.34 26.26 -11.94
C ARG A 468 -5.19 26.84 -12.74
N LEU A 469 -5.43 27.87 -13.54
CA LEU A 469 -4.38 28.60 -14.26
C LEU A 469 -3.36 29.23 -13.31
N ARG A 470 -3.78 29.73 -12.13
CA ARG A 470 -2.84 30.20 -11.11
C ARG A 470 -1.97 29.08 -10.57
N ARG A 471 -2.54 27.90 -10.32
CA ARG A 471 -1.78 26.71 -9.90
C ARG A 471 -0.74 26.31 -10.96
N LEU A 472 -1.12 26.27 -12.24
CA LEU A 472 -0.21 26.01 -13.36
C LEU A 472 0.92 27.06 -13.49
N ARG A 473 0.64 28.32 -13.15
CA ARG A 473 1.68 29.36 -13.06
C ARG A 473 2.64 29.12 -11.89
N GLU A 474 2.13 28.77 -10.71
CA GLU A 474 3.00 28.45 -9.57
C GLU A 474 3.83 27.20 -9.84
N SER A 475 3.29 26.19 -10.52
CA SER A 475 4.04 25.03 -11.05
C SER A 475 5.24 25.47 -11.90
N ALA A 476 5.02 26.36 -12.86
CA ALA A 476 6.08 26.89 -13.70
C ALA A 476 7.14 27.66 -12.91
N ARG A 477 6.75 28.35 -11.82
CA ARG A 477 7.70 29.05 -10.94
C ARG A 477 8.51 28.09 -10.08
N LEU A 478 7.86 27.04 -9.56
CA LEU A 478 8.49 26.01 -8.75
C LEU A 478 9.67 25.37 -9.49
N VAL A 479 9.51 25.09 -10.78
CA VAL A 479 10.56 24.52 -11.63
C VAL A 479 11.53 25.56 -12.23
N GLY A 480 11.44 26.82 -11.82
CA GLY A 480 12.29 27.91 -12.31
C GLY A 480 12.01 28.38 -13.74
N ASP A 481 10.84 28.07 -14.33
CA ASP A 481 10.47 28.45 -15.69
C ASP A 481 9.74 29.81 -15.75
N ALA A 482 10.50 30.89 -15.58
CA ALA A 482 9.97 32.25 -15.61
C ALA A 482 9.22 32.62 -16.90
N GLU A 483 9.64 32.06 -18.04
CA GLU A 483 9.00 32.33 -19.34
C GLU A 483 7.61 31.69 -19.42
N LEU A 484 7.49 30.42 -19.01
CA LEU A 484 6.23 29.71 -18.94
C LEU A 484 5.29 30.37 -17.93
N ALA A 485 5.79 30.73 -16.75
CA ALA A 485 5.01 31.43 -15.73
C ALA A 485 4.48 32.78 -16.23
N SER A 486 5.28 33.53 -17.00
CA SER A 486 4.85 34.77 -17.65
C SER A 486 3.75 34.50 -18.68
N ALA A 487 3.90 33.47 -19.51
CA ALA A 487 2.91 33.14 -20.53
C ALA A 487 1.55 32.75 -19.91
N VAL A 488 1.55 31.92 -18.86
CA VAL A 488 0.33 31.56 -18.12
C VAL A 488 -0.29 32.79 -17.43
N THR A 489 0.53 33.75 -16.96
CA THR A 489 0.04 35.03 -16.41
C THR A 489 -0.70 35.86 -17.47
N GLY A 490 -0.20 35.87 -18.72
CA GLY A 490 -0.90 36.44 -19.86
C GLY A 490 -2.27 35.81 -20.07
N VAL A 491 -2.34 34.47 -20.04
CA VAL A 491 -3.60 33.71 -20.18
C VAL A 491 -4.61 34.04 -19.07
N ILE A 492 -4.17 34.07 -17.80
CA ILE A 492 -5.03 34.44 -16.67
C ILE A 492 -5.65 35.83 -16.90
N THR A 493 -4.86 36.77 -17.42
CA THR A 493 -5.30 38.12 -17.73
C THR A 493 -6.33 38.12 -18.87
N VAL A 494 -6.09 37.34 -19.92
CA VAL A 494 -7.03 37.17 -21.04
C VAL A 494 -8.38 36.63 -20.57
N VAL A 495 -8.38 35.56 -19.78
CA VAL A 495 -9.59 34.90 -19.25
C VAL A 495 -10.37 35.87 -18.33
N ARG A 496 -9.68 36.62 -17.47
CA ARG A 496 -10.31 37.60 -16.58
C ARG A 496 -10.91 38.81 -17.30
N ASN A 497 -10.23 39.34 -18.32
CA ASN A 497 -10.76 40.47 -19.09
C ASN A 497 -11.96 40.04 -19.94
N GLY A 498 -11.97 38.80 -20.44
CA GLY A 498 -13.12 38.19 -21.11
C GLY A 498 -14.38 38.19 -20.22
N LEU A 499 -14.25 37.82 -18.94
CA LEU A 499 -15.36 37.90 -17.96
C LEU A 499 -15.94 39.31 -17.84
N GLN A 500 -15.07 40.31 -17.79
CA GLN A 500 -15.46 41.70 -17.56
C GLN A 500 -15.94 42.40 -18.84
N LYS A 501 -15.91 41.71 -20.00
CA LYS A 501 -16.15 42.28 -21.34
C LYS A 501 -15.27 43.51 -21.61
N VAL A 502 -14.06 43.53 -21.03
CA VAL A 502 -13.08 44.61 -21.20
C VAL A 502 -12.23 44.29 -22.43
N MET A 503 -11.90 45.32 -23.21
CA MET A 503 -11.03 45.19 -24.38
C MET A 503 -9.66 44.64 -23.97
N LEU A 504 -9.23 43.56 -24.62
CA LEU A 504 -7.95 42.90 -24.35
C LEU A 504 -6.78 43.78 -24.75
N ASP A 505 -5.86 44.06 -23.81
CA ASP A 505 -4.56 44.65 -24.14
C ASP A 505 -3.77 43.64 -25.01
N PRO A 506 -3.34 44.00 -26.24
CA PRO A 506 -2.52 43.15 -27.09
C PRO A 506 -1.28 42.59 -26.39
N LYS A 507 -0.72 43.30 -25.40
CA LYS A 507 0.43 42.82 -24.61
C LYS A 507 0.10 41.59 -23.77
N SER A 508 -1.16 41.39 -23.39
CA SER A 508 -1.61 40.21 -22.62
C SER A 508 -1.72 38.95 -23.48
N ALA A 509 -1.90 39.11 -24.80
CA ALA A 509 -2.02 38.01 -25.75
C ALA A 509 -0.69 37.63 -26.42
N LYS A 510 0.38 38.42 -26.24
CA LYS A 510 1.65 38.25 -26.95
C LYS A 510 2.32 36.87 -26.74
N ASP A 511 2.06 36.25 -25.59
CA ASP A 511 2.69 34.99 -25.18
C ASP A 511 1.82 33.75 -25.51
N LEU A 512 0.58 33.93 -25.99
CA LEU A 512 -0.29 32.82 -26.41
C LEU A 512 0.32 31.95 -27.52
N PRO A 513 0.96 32.50 -28.57
CA PRO A 513 1.60 31.68 -29.61
C PRO A 513 2.68 30.75 -29.05
N LYS A 514 3.40 31.16 -27.99
CA LYS A 514 4.42 30.33 -27.34
C LYS A 514 3.80 29.12 -26.64
N LEU A 515 2.71 29.34 -25.89
CA LEU A 515 1.96 28.24 -25.27
C LEU A 515 1.43 27.26 -26.31
N VAL A 516 0.87 27.76 -27.42
CA VAL A 516 0.41 26.90 -28.52
C VAL A 516 1.57 26.09 -29.13
N ALA A 517 2.74 26.72 -29.32
CA ALA A 517 3.92 26.02 -29.81
C ALA A 517 4.39 24.92 -28.84
N TRP A 518 4.49 25.21 -27.54
CA TRP A 518 4.87 24.21 -26.54
C TRP A 518 3.86 23.06 -26.45
N ALA A 519 2.55 23.35 -26.47
CA ALA A 519 1.50 22.31 -26.44
C ALA A 519 1.54 21.39 -27.68
N ARG A 520 2.09 21.85 -28.80
CA ARG A 520 2.23 21.07 -30.05
C ARG A 520 3.54 20.29 -30.14
N THR A 521 4.45 20.43 -29.17
CA THR A 521 5.66 19.62 -29.11
C THR A 521 5.24 18.13 -29.03
N PRO A 522 5.93 17.19 -29.69
CA PRO A 522 5.57 15.77 -29.65
C PRO A 522 5.40 15.27 -28.22
N ALA A 523 4.44 14.36 -28.03
CA ALA A 523 4.26 13.73 -26.73
C ALA A 523 5.47 12.84 -26.41
N PRO A 524 6.05 12.96 -25.20
CA PRO A 524 6.78 11.81 -24.70
C PRO A 524 5.79 10.64 -24.61
N ASP A 525 6.32 9.44 -24.81
CA ASP A 525 5.57 8.19 -24.65
C ASP A 525 4.83 8.24 -23.29
N PRO A 526 3.51 7.97 -23.22
CA PRO A 526 2.80 7.83 -21.96
C PRO A 526 3.49 6.86 -20.98
N ALA A 527 4.18 5.83 -21.49
CA ALA A 527 5.00 4.93 -20.67
C ALA A 527 6.18 5.64 -19.97
N ALA A 528 6.65 6.77 -20.51
CA ALA A 528 7.70 7.58 -19.90
C ALA A 528 7.22 8.31 -18.64
N PHE A 529 5.90 8.44 -18.43
CA PHE A 529 5.32 8.92 -17.17
C PHE A 529 4.95 7.79 -16.22
N ALA A 530 5.39 6.56 -16.48
CA ALA A 530 5.26 5.52 -15.48
C ALA A 530 6.04 5.95 -14.23
N ASP A 531 5.42 5.83 -13.06
CA ASP A 531 6.01 6.21 -11.77
C ASP A 531 7.19 5.30 -11.34
N THR A 532 7.86 4.61 -12.28
CA THR A 532 8.98 3.69 -12.04
C THR A 532 10.33 4.40 -12.19
N LEU A 533 11.37 3.90 -11.50
CA LEU A 533 12.70 4.49 -11.57
C LEU A 533 13.28 4.49 -12.99
N ASP A 534 13.10 3.39 -13.73
CA ASP A 534 13.56 3.27 -15.11
C ASP A 534 12.88 4.29 -16.03
N ALA A 535 11.59 4.55 -15.82
CA ALA A 535 10.85 5.54 -16.59
C ALA A 535 11.35 6.95 -16.27
N LEU A 536 11.60 7.27 -14.99
CA LEU A 536 12.23 8.53 -14.59
C LEU A 536 13.63 8.70 -15.23
N ALA A 537 14.45 7.65 -15.23
CA ALA A 537 15.76 7.67 -15.89
C ALA A 537 15.63 7.83 -17.43
N THR A 538 14.63 7.19 -18.04
CA THR A 538 14.34 7.31 -19.48
C THR A 538 13.88 8.72 -19.86
N LEU A 539 13.10 9.38 -19.00
CA LEU A 539 12.72 10.78 -19.19
C LEU A 539 13.96 11.67 -19.31
N GLN A 540 15.01 11.43 -18.54
CA GLN A 540 16.27 12.18 -18.63
C GLN A 540 17.04 11.92 -19.92
N GLN A 541 17.00 10.68 -20.42
CA GLN A 541 17.73 10.28 -21.63
C GLN A 541 17.06 10.76 -22.91
N THR A 542 15.78 11.13 -22.87
CA THR A 542 15.05 11.62 -24.03
C THR A 542 15.73 12.91 -24.53
N PRO A 543 16.45 12.88 -25.67
CA PRO A 543 17.08 14.08 -26.18
C PRO A 543 15.98 15.07 -26.51
N ALA A 544 16.08 16.31 -26.00
CA ALA A 544 15.21 17.39 -26.41
C ALA A 544 15.31 17.49 -27.93
N THR A 545 14.31 16.99 -28.64
CA THR A 545 14.29 17.02 -30.10
C THR A 545 14.35 18.50 -30.46
N ALA A 546 15.49 18.93 -31.01
CA ALA A 546 15.64 20.30 -31.44
C ALA A 546 14.50 20.60 -32.43
N PRO A 547 13.89 21.80 -32.39
CA PRO A 547 13.03 22.22 -33.48
C PRO A 547 13.87 22.12 -34.76
N ASP A 548 13.38 21.35 -35.72
CA ASP A 548 13.98 21.21 -37.05
C ASP A 548 14.44 22.60 -37.52
N PRO A 549 15.73 22.81 -37.83
CA PRO A 549 16.14 24.07 -38.42
C PRO A 549 15.32 24.26 -39.69
N ALA A 550 14.63 25.41 -39.77
CA ALA A 550 13.82 25.76 -40.93
C ALA A 550 14.57 25.44 -42.23
N PRO A 551 13.88 24.93 -43.27
CA PRO A 551 14.52 24.48 -44.50
C PRO A 551 15.40 25.61 -45.05
N SER A 552 16.70 25.37 -44.99
CA SER A 552 17.70 26.29 -45.55
C SER A 552 17.43 26.37 -47.04
N THR A 553 17.26 27.59 -47.53
CA THR A 553 17.18 27.87 -48.97
C THR A 553 18.48 27.39 -49.65
N PRO A 554 18.40 26.88 -50.89
CA PRO A 554 19.55 26.32 -51.56
C PRO A 554 20.42 27.46 -52.11
N ASP A 555 21.54 27.73 -51.45
CA ASP A 555 22.62 28.51 -52.08
C ASP A 555 23.52 27.55 -52.87
N SER A 556 23.30 27.61 -54.18
CA SER A 556 24.20 27.13 -55.21
C SER A 556 25.49 27.94 -55.20
N SER A 557 26.63 27.32 -54.86
CA SER A 557 27.90 27.64 -55.51
C SER A 557 28.84 26.44 -55.51
N THR A 558 29.34 26.20 -56.71
CA THR A 558 30.20 25.12 -57.20
C THR A 558 31.68 25.33 -56.86
N SER A 559 32.42 24.20 -56.85
CA SER A 559 33.86 24.02 -57.19
C SER A 559 34.90 24.62 -56.21
N ASP A 560 36.03 24.00 -55.87
CA ASP A 560 36.75 22.89 -56.49
C ASP A 560 37.81 22.29 -55.53
N SER A 561 38.13 21.02 -55.75
CA SER A 561 39.44 20.35 -55.66
C SER A 561 40.46 20.71 -54.56
N SER A 562 40.80 19.74 -53.71
CA SER A 562 42.13 19.05 -53.68
C SER A 562 42.35 18.29 -52.36
N ALA A 563 42.57 16.97 -52.45
CA ALA A 563 43.28 16.15 -51.46
C ALA A 563 44.74 15.98 -51.93
N PRO A 564 45.63 15.18 -51.29
CA PRO A 564 45.65 14.59 -49.93
C PRO A 564 46.99 14.88 -49.20
N ASP A 565 47.16 14.48 -47.93
CA ASP A 565 48.25 13.55 -47.53
C ASP A 565 48.43 13.30 -46.02
N SER A 566 48.89 12.08 -45.75
CA SER A 566 49.71 11.60 -44.62
C SER A 566 49.06 11.42 -43.23
N SER A 567 48.97 10.18 -42.71
CA SER A 567 49.99 9.47 -41.89
C SER A 567 50.19 10.14 -40.52
N ALA A 568 50.19 9.51 -39.34
CA ALA A 568 50.42 8.13 -38.90
C ALA A 568 50.00 8.04 -37.39
N PRO A 569 50.16 6.88 -36.72
CA PRO A 569 49.54 6.55 -35.44
C PRO A 569 50.42 6.86 -34.21
N GLY A 570 49.78 7.04 -33.05
CA GLY A 570 50.44 7.10 -31.74
C GLY A 570 49.80 6.09 -30.79
N ALA A 571 50.53 5.03 -30.48
CA ALA A 571 50.22 4.04 -29.46
C ALA A 571 50.89 4.41 -28.12
N THR A 572 50.54 3.64 -27.08
CA THR A 572 51.15 3.49 -25.74
C THR A 572 50.74 4.51 -24.68
N ALA A 573 50.64 4.19 -23.39
CA ALA A 573 50.49 2.97 -22.57
C ALA A 573 50.51 3.47 -21.10
N SER A 574 50.04 2.63 -20.17
CA SER A 574 50.48 2.59 -18.75
C SER A 574 50.00 3.72 -17.83
N ASP A 575 49.88 3.58 -16.51
CA ASP A 575 49.65 2.48 -15.55
C ASP A 575 49.58 3.18 -14.17
N GLN A 576 48.84 2.60 -13.21
CA GLN A 576 48.97 2.74 -11.73
C GLN A 576 48.89 4.13 -11.04
N THR A 577 47.91 4.30 -10.14
CA THR A 577 48.03 3.99 -8.69
C THR A 577 46.66 3.81 -8.05
#